data_AF-A0A158M4V2-F1
#
_entry.id   AF-A0A158M4V2-F1
#
_cell.length_a   1.000
_cell.length_b   1.000
_cell.length_c   1.000
_cell.angle_alpha   90.00
_cell.angle_beta   90.00
_cell.angle_gamma   90.00
#
_symmetry.space_group_name_H-M   'P 1'
#
loop_
_entity.id
_entity.type
_entity.pdbx_description
1 polymer ?
#
loop_
_entity_poly.entity_id
_entity_poly.type
_entity_poly.pdbx_seq_one_letter_code
_entity_poly.pdbx_strand_id
1 'polypeptide(L)'
;MPDSTSAAVRFGPLLAQAARSWRRAADRRLVPFGLTEATWLPLLRVSRAGHPMRQKDLAASLGLDGSSIVRVLDALEASGLLARQPDPEDRRAKALVLTPAGQAVVEQVEAVARQVREAALADLPDEEVLRACALLDLICQRLDGEGESA
;
A
#
# COMPACT_ATOMS: atom_id res chain seq x y z
N MET A 1 35.47 -8.76 8.09
CA MET A 1 34.00 -8.91 8.09
C MET A 1 33.39 -7.52 7.98
N PRO A 2 32.34 -7.31 7.17
CA PRO A 2 31.68 -6.00 7.16
C PRO A 2 31.16 -5.68 8.57
N ASP A 3 31.39 -4.46 9.03
CA ASP A 3 30.96 -4.00 10.35
C ASP A 3 29.44 -4.11 10.50
N SER A 4 28.98 -4.99 11.38
CA SER A 4 27.55 -5.23 11.65
C SER A 4 26.82 -3.93 12.04
N THR A 5 27.50 -3.03 12.75
CA THR A 5 27.00 -1.69 13.11
C THR A 5 26.76 -0.80 11.89
N SER A 6 27.62 -0.88 10.86
CA SER A 6 27.44 -0.12 9.62
C SER A 6 26.24 -0.64 8.80
N ALA A 7 26.02 -1.95 8.81
CA ALA A 7 24.87 -2.56 8.14
C ALA A 7 23.54 -2.14 8.79
N ALA A 8 23.46 -2.17 10.13
CA ALA A 8 22.26 -1.77 10.86
C ALA A 8 21.87 -0.30 10.60
N VAL A 9 22.86 0.62 10.63
CA VAL A 9 22.63 2.05 10.36
C VAL A 9 22.13 2.30 8.93
N ARG A 10 22.61 1.53 7.95
CA ARG A 10 22.22 1.67 6.54
C ARG A 10 20.87 1.06 6.22
N PHE A 11 20.38 0.12 7.04
CA PHE A 11 19.18 -0.67 6.74
C PHE A 11 17.93 0.19 6.59
N GLY A 12 17.58 1.01 7.59
CA GLY A 12 16.39 1.85 7.56
C GLY A 12 16.33 2.81 6.36
N PRO A 13 17.40 3.59 6.09
CA PRO A 13 17.47 4.45 4.90
C PRO A 13 17.36 3.68 3.57
N LEU A 14 17.99 2.51 3.47
CA LEU A 14 17.94 1.68 2.26
C LEU A 14 16.53 1.12 2.03
N LEU A 15 15.87 0.64 3.08
CA LEU A 15 14.48 0.18 3.03
C LEU A 15 13.57 1.30 2.52
N ALA A 16 13.69 2.50 3.08
CA ALA A 16 12.89 3.65 2.66
C ALA A 16 13.19 4.05 1.19
N GLN A 17 14.45 3.98 0.77
CA GLN A 17 14.87 4.23 -0.61
C GLN A 17 14.31 3.18 -1.58
N ALA A 18 14.34 1.91 -1.22
CA ALA A 18 13.79 0.81 -2.02
C ALA A 18 12.27 1.01 -2.19
N ALA A 19 11.54 1.25 -1.10
CA ALA A 19 10.11 1.51 -1.14
C ALA A 19 9.73 2.74 -2.00
N ARG A 20 10.51 3.83 -1.93
CA ARG A 20 10.31 5.01 -2.80
C ARG A 20 10.61 4.69 -4.27
N SER A 21 11.67 3.94 -4.55
CA SER A 21 12.03 3.55 -5.91
C SER A 21 10.99 2.64 -6.53
N TRP A 22 10.44 1.72 -5.73
CA TRP A 22 9.34 0.85 -6.11
C TRP A 22 8.08 1.64 -6.49
N ARG A 23 7.65 2.57 -5.61
CA ARG A 23 6.49 3.46 -5.87
C ARG A 23 6.67 4.25 -7.17
N ARG A 24 7.83 4.90 -7.34
CA ARG A 24 8.13 5.64 -8.58
C ARG A 24 8.10 4.77 -9.83
N ALA A 25 8.53 3.50 -9.74
CA ALA A 25 8.49 2.59 -10.88
C ALA A 25 7.05 2.19 -11.25
N ALA A 26 6.16 2.03 -10.25
CA ALA A 26 4.74 1.83 -10.49
C ALA A 26 4.09 3.09 -11.07
N ASP A 27 4.28 4.26 -10.43
CA ASP A 27 3.71 5.54 -10.87
C ASP A 27 4.03 5.84 -12.32
N ARG A 28 5.30 5.75 -12.72
CA ARG A 28 5.73 6.03 -14.10
C ARG A 28 5.01 5.16 -15.13
N ARG A 29 4.70 3.91 -14.78
CA ARG A 29 3.98 2.97 -15.65
C ARG A 29 2.47 3.19 -15.61
N LEU A 30 1.95 3.86 -14.59
CA LEU A 30 0.52 4.18 -14.42
C LEU A 30 0.12 5.52 -15.04
N VAL A 31 1.07 6.45 -15.27
CA VAL A 31 0.84 7.73 -15.93
C VAL A 31 0.08 7.61 -17.27
N PRO A 32 0.39 6.68 -18.19
CA PRO A 32 -0.34 6.53 -19.46
C PRO A 32 -1.83 6.18 -19.29
N PHE A 33 -2.22 5.63 -18.14
CA PHE A 33 -3.62 5.32 -17.80
C PHE A 33 -4.33 6.49 -17.10
N GLY A 34 -3.67 7.65 -16.98
CA GLY A 34 -4.21 8.81 -16.26
C GLY A 34 -4.28 8.64 -14.74
N LEU A 35 -3.60 7.63 -14.19
CA LEU A 35 -3.64 7.30 -12.78
C LEU A 35 -2.50 7.97 -12.01
N THR A 36 -2.84 8.64 -10.91
CA THR A 36 -1.88 9.23 -9.96
C THR A 36 -1.72 8.36 -8.72
N GLU A 37 -0.62 8.50 -7.98
CA GLU A 37 -0.41 7.80 -6.69
C GLU A 37 -1.60 8.01 -5.74
N ALA A 38 -2.12 9.24 -5.67
CA ALA A 38 -3.28 9.58 -4.85
C ALA A 38 -4.57 8.86 -5.27
N THR A 39 -4.64 8.33 -6.50
CA THR A 39 -5.79 7.57 -7.02
C THR A 39 -5.56 6.07 -6.88
N TRP A 40 -4.46 5.53 -7.41
CA TRP A 40 -4.29 4.09 -7.52
C TRP A 40 -3.91 3.44 -6.19
N LEU A 41 -3.12 4.11 -5.34
CA LEU A 41 -2.63 3.52 -4.11
C LEU A 41 -3.76 3.25 -3.10
N PRO A 42 -4.71 4.17 -2.85
CA PRO A 42 -5.86 3.88 -1.99
C PRO A 42 -6.72 2.72 -2.51
N LEU A 43 -7.01 2.69 -3.81
CA LEU A 43 -7.83 1.63 -4.41
C LEU A 43 -7.15 0.26 -4.30
N LEU A 44 -5.83 0.20 -4.54
CA LEU A 44 -5.04 -1.00 -4.40
C LEU A 44 -5.02 -1.50 -2.95
N ARG A 45 -4.91 -0.59 -1.96
CA ARG A 45 -4.96 -0.94 -0.54
C ARG A 45 -6.31 -1.54 -0.16
N VAL A 46 -7.40 -0.90 -0.55
CA VAL A 46 -8.76 -1.39 -0.31
C VAL A 46 -8.96 -2.77 -0.94
N SER A 47 -8.51 -2.98 -2.18
CA SER A 47 -8.62 -4.28 -2.85
C SER A 47 -7.85 -5.39 -2.14
N ARG A 48 -6.67 -5.10 -1.58
CA ARG A 48 -5.79 -6.10 -0.97
C ARG A 48 -6.07 -6.39 0.50
N ALA A 49 -6.92 -5.62 1.16
CA ALA A 49 -7.16 -5.76 2.60
C ALA A 49 -7.76 -7.12 2.98
N GLY A 50 -8.52 -7.76 2.08
CA GLY A 50 -9.19 -9.04 2.36
C GLY A 50 -10.33 -8.96 3.38
N HIS A 51 -10.56 -7.80 3.98
CA HIS A 51 -11.67 -7.49 4.87
C HIS A 51 -12.20 -6.07 4.55
N PRO A 52 -13.43 -5.72 5.00
CA PRO A 52 -13.93 -4.36 4.87
C PRO A 52 -12.98 -3.36 5.55
N MET A 53 -12.46 -2.39 4.79
CA MET A 53 -11.66 -1.29 5.35
C MET A 53 -12.58 -0.13 5.71
N ARG A 54 -12.34 0.50 6.87
CA ARG A 54 -12.92 1.81 7.21
C ARG A 54 -11.93 2.91 6.84
N GLN A 55 -12.41 4.15 6.81
CA GLN A 55 -11.58 5.33 6.52
C GLN A 55 -10.33 5.40 7.42
N LYS A 56 -10.48 5.14 8.73
CA LYS A 56 -9.38 5.18 9.69
C LYS A 56 -8.29 4.14 9.35
N ASP A 57 -8.70 2.96 8.90
CA ASP A 57 -7.79 1.85 8.58
C ASP A 57 -6.99 2.21 7.33
N LEU A 58 -7.66 2.80 6.33
CA LEU A 58 -7.00 3.25 5.12
C LEU A 58 -6.04 4.42 5.40
N ALA A 59 -6.43 5.37 6.25
CA ALA A 59 -5.59 6.49 6.65
C ALA A 59 -4.28 6.00 7.31
N ALA A 60 -4.40 5.08 8.28
CA ALA A 60 -3.25 4.45 8.93
C ALA A 60 -2.36 3.72 7.91
N SER A 61 -2.94 2.93 7.01
CA SER A 61 -2.20 2.18 5.99
C SER A 61 -1.44 3.06 4.98
N LEU A 62 -1.88 4.31 4.81
CA LEU A 62 -1.27 5.30 3.92
C LEU A 62 -0.40 6.31 4.66
N GLY A 63 -0.36 6.29 5.99
CA GLY A 63 0.31 7.31 6.80
C GLY A 63 -0.31 8.70 6.65
N LEU A 64 -1.63 8.77 6.42
CA LEU A 64 -2.37 10.03 6.24
C LEU A 64 -3.16 10.38 7.50
N ASP A 65 -3.27 11.69 7.77
CA ASP A 65 -4.18 12.20 8.78
C ASP A 65 -5.66 12.14 8.33
N GLY A 66 -6.56 12.36 9.28
CA GLY A 66 -8.01 12.31 9.07
C GLY A 66 -8.53 13.28 8.00
N SER A 67 -7.97 14.48 7.89
CA SER A 67 -8.39 15.47 6.89
C SER A 67 -7.89 15.13 5.48
N SER A 68 -6.65 14.63 5.40
CA SER A 68 -6.03 14.19 4.16
C SER A 68 -6.78 13.00 3.55
N ILE A 69 -7.13 12.00 4.37
CA ILE A 69 -7.87 10.84 3.87
C ILE A 69 -9.29 11.19 3.41
N VAL A 70 -9.98 12.13 4.06
CA VAL A 70 -11.31 12.58 3.62
C VAL A 70 -11.24 13.14 2.21
N ARG A 71 -10.27 14.03 1.94
CA ARG A 71 -10.11 14.62 0.59
C ARG A 71 -9.83 13.57 -0.48
N VAL A 72 -9.02 12.56 -0.16
CA VAL A 72 -8.74 11.43 -1.06
C VAL A 72 -10.01 10.64 -1.35
N LEU A 73 -10.76 10.27 -0.30
CA LEU A 73 -12.00 9.51 -0.45
C LEU A 73 -13.07 10.28 -1.21
N ASP A 74 -13.25 11.57 -0.92
CA ASP A 74 -14.21 12.43 -1.62
C ASP A 74 -13.88 12.51 -3.13
N ALA A 75 -12.60 12.61 -3.49
CA ALA A 75 -12.17 12.62 -4.89
C ALA A 75 -12.41 11.27 -5.59
N LEU A 76 -12.19 10.15 -4.91
CA LEU A 76 -12.42 8.81 -5.44
C LEU A 76 -13.92 8.51 -5.60
N GLU A 77 -14.75 8.97 -4.67
CA GLU A 77 -16.22 8.88 -4.77
C GLU A 77 -16.76 9.76 -5.90
N ALA A 78 -16.27 11.01 -6.01
CA ALA A 78 -16.64 11.91 -7.11
C ALA A 78 -16.25 11.35 -8.48
N SER A 79 -15.16 10.58 -8.54
CA SER A 79 -14.71 9.86 -9.75
C SER A 79 -15.45 8.53 -9.97
N GLY A 80 -16.36 8.15 -9.07
CA GLY A 80 -17.13 6.91 -9.15
C GLY A 80 -16.30 5.64 -8.97
N LEU A 81 -15.12 5.71 -8.37
CA LEU A 81 -14.20 4.57 -8.19
C LEU A 81 -14.39 3.86 -6.85
N LEU A 82 -14.96 4.55 -5.87
CA LEU A 82 -15.15 4.05 -4.51
C LEU A 82 -16.49 4.55 -3.98
N ALA A 83 -17.05 3.85 -2.98
CA ALA A 83 -18.20 4.29 -2.21
C ALA A 83 -18.03 3.97 -0.73
N ARG A 84 -18.47 4.88 0.15
CA ARG A 84 -18.62 4.65 1.59
C ARG A 84 -20.02 4.09 1.89
N GLN A 85 -20.11 2.80 2.18
CA GLN A 85 -21.38 2.12 2.47
C GLN A 85 -21.47 1.76 3.96
N PRO A 86 -22.67 1.65 4.56
CA PRO A 86 -22.81 1.14 5.92
C PRO A 86 -22.10 -0.20 6.07
N ASP A 87 -21.30 -0.35 7.13
CA ASP A 87 -20.63 -1.60 7.42
C ASP A 87 -21.68 -2.67 7.80
N PRO A 88 -21.69 -3.86 7.16
CA PRO A 88 -22.65 -4.93 7.46
C PRO A 88 -22.64 -5.38 8.92
N GLU A 89 -21.48 -5.29 9.58
CA GLU A 89 -21.28 -5.73 10.96
C GLU A 89 -21.48 -4.60 11.98
N ASP A 90 -21.38 -3.35 11.54
CA ASP A 90 -21.52 -2.16 12.38
C ASP A 90 -22.18 -1.01 11.62
N ARG A 91 -23.51 -0.88 11.73
CA ARG A 91 -24.27 0.18 11.02
C ARG A 91 -23.86 1.61 11.38
N ARG A 92 -23.07 1.82 12.45
CA ARG A 92 -22.52 3.15 12.81
C ARG A 92 -21.23 3.47 12.05
N ALA A 93 -20.58 2.45 11.48
CA ALA A 93 -19.39 2.59 10.66
C ALA A 93 -19.73 2.57 9.16
N LYS A 94 -18.83 3.15 8.36
CA LYS A 94 -18.86 3.04 6.91
C LYS A 94 -17.65 2.28 6.42
N ALA A 95 -17.89 1.23 5.65
CA ALA A 95 -16.89 0.49 4.91
C ALA A 95 -16.62 1.14 3.56
N LEU A 96 -15.38 1.06 3.11
CA LEU A 96 -14.92 1.48 1.80
C LEU A 96 -15.12 0.33 0.82
N VAL A 97 -15.93 0.56 -0.22
CA VAL A 97 -16.28 -0.44 -1.22
C VAL A 97 -15.87 0.06 -2.59
N LEU A 98 -15.10 -0.75 -3.33
CA LEU A 98 -14.78 -0.46 -4.72
C LEU A 98 -16.03 -0.58 -5.58
N THR A 99 -16.25 0.39 -6.46
CA THR A 99 -17.29 0.27 -7.49
C THR A 99 -16.79 -0.65 -8.61
N PRO A 100 -17.66 -1.07 -9.56
CA PRO A 100 -17.19 -1.78 -10.75
C PRO A 100 -16.10 -1.03 -11.53
N ALA A 101 -16.20 0.31 -11.62
CA ALA A 101 -15.18 1.14 -12.24
C ALA A 101 -13.86 1.16 -11.42
N GLY A 102 -13.96 1.24 -10.10
CA GLY A 102 -12.81 1.12 -9.21
C GLY A 102 -12.10 -0.23 -9.33
N GLN A 103 -12.87 -1.31 -9.44
CA GLN A 103 -12.33 -2.65 -9.62
C GLN A 103 -11.57 -2.78 -10.96
N ALA A 104 -12.11 -2.22 -12.04
CA ALA A 104 -11.42 -2.18 -13.33
C ALA A 104 -10.10 -1.40 -13.27
N VAL A 105 -10.07 -0.28 -12.53
CA VAL A 105 -8.81 0.46 -12.26
C VAL A 105 -7.84 -0.40 -11.46
N VAL A 106 -8.30 -1.10 -10.43
CA VAL A 106 -7.46 -2.00 -9.63
C VAL A 106 -6.86 -3.12 -10.48
N GLU A 107 -7.61 -3.71 -11.40
CA GLU A 107 -7.09 -4.73 -12.31
C GLU A 107 -5.94 -4.20 -13.20
N GLN A 108 -6.08 -2.98 -13.72
CA GLN A 108 -5.01 -2.31 -14.46
C GLN A 108 -3.79 -2.06 -13.57
N VAL A 109 -4.00 -1.59 -12.34
CA VAL A 109 -2.95 -1.32 -11.37
C VAL A 109 -2.22 -2.60 -10.98
N GLU A 110 -2.94 -3.71 -10.76
CA GLU A 110 -2.34 -5.01 -10.46
C GLU A 110 -1.52 -5.55 -11.63
N ALA A 111 -1.98 -5.33 -12.87
CA ALA A 111 -1.21 -5.71 -14.04
C ALA A 111 0.12 -4.96 -14.14
N VAL A 112 0.12 -3.65 -13.87
CA VAL A 112 1.35 -2.86 -13.80
C VAL A 112 2.21 -3.25 -12.60
N ALA A 113 1.60 -3.48 -11.43
CA ALA A 113 2.32 -3.90 -10.23
C ALA A 113 3.03 -5.25 -10.43
N ARG A 114 2.43 -6.17 -11.18
CA ARG A 114 3.06 -7.43 -11.60
C ARG A 114 4.28 -7.18 -12.49
N GLN A 115 4.18 -6.34 -13.52
CA GLN A 115 5.34 -5.98 -14.36
C GLN A 115 6.45 -5.31 -13.54
N VAL A 116 6.09 -4.48 -12.55
CA VAL A 116 7.07 -3.88 -11.62
C VAL A 116 7.75 -4.96 -10.79
N ARG A 117 6.98 -5.90 -10.22
CA ARG A 117 7.51 -7.03 -9.44
C ARG A 117 8.47 -7.87 -10.28
N GLU A 118 8.05 -8.30 -11.46
CA GLU A 118 8.85 -9.13 -12.37
C GLU A 118 10.17 -8.45 -12.72
N ALA A 119 10.14 -7.17 -13.09
CA ALA A 119 11.37 -6.44 -13.44
C ALA A 119 12.30 -6.18 -12.24
N ALA A 120 11.74 -5.91 -11.06
CA ALA A 120 12.53 -5.58 -9.87
C ALA A 120 13.13 -6.82 -9.18
N LEU A 121 12.53 -7.99 -9.39
CA LEU A 121 12.97 -9.26 -8.82
C LEU A 121 13.59 -10.20 -9.86
N ALA A 122 13.78 -9.73 -11.10
CA ALA A 122 14.40 -10.51 -12.16
C ALA A 122 15.75 -11.07 -11.71
N ASP A 123 15.99 -12.34 -12.05
CA ASP A 123 17.21 -13.11 -11.75
C ASP A 123 17.53 -13.29 -10.25
N LEU A 124 16.61 -12.93 -9.35
CA LEU A 124 16.74 -13.23 -7.92
C LEU A 124 16.22 -14.65 -7.61
N PRO A 125 16.92 -15.44 -6.78
CA PRO A 125 16.38 -16.68 -6.26
C PRO A 125 15.16 -16.42 -5.36
N ASP A 126 14.09 -17.23 -5.52
CA ASP A 126 12.88 -17.14 -4.69
C ASP A 126 13.20 -17.20 -3.19
N GLU A 127 14.22 -17.98 -2.80
CA GLU A 127 14.64 -18.08 -1.40
C GLU A 127 15.12 -16.75 -0.81
N GLU A 128 15.78 -15.89 -1.59
CA GLU A 128 16.24 -14.58 -1.10
C GLU A 128 15.07 -13.62 -0.91
N VAL A 129 14.09 -13.69 -1.81
CA VAL A 129 12.86 -12.89 -1.71
C VAL A 129 12.07 -13.30 -0.47
N LEU A 130 11.93 -14.61 -0.24
CA LEU A 130 11.26 -15.13 0.97
C LEU A 130 12.00 -14.74 2.25
N ARG A 131 13.34 -14.83 2.26
CA ARG A 131 14.17 -14.36 3.38
C ARG A 131 13.94 -12.87 3.66
N ALA A 132 13.91 -12.04 2.63
CA ALA A 132 13.68 -10.61 2.74
C ALA A 132 12.28 -10.30 3.30
N CYS A 133 11.23 -10.97 2.80
CA CYS A 133 9.87 -10.82 3.32
C CYS A 133 9.79 -11.16 4.81
N ALA A 134 10.30 -12.33 5.22
CA ALA A 134 10.27 -12.75 6.62
C ALA A 134 11.01 -11.78 7.55
N LEU A 135 12.14 -11.23 7.11
CA LEU A 135 12.88 -10.22 7.87
C LEU A 135 12.09 -8.91 8.01
N LEU A 136 11.48 -8.43 6.93
CA LEU A 136 10.68 -7.21 6.93
C LEU A 136 9.42 -7.35 7.79
N ASP A 137 8.73 -8.48 7.71
CA ASP A 137 7.55 -8.77 8.55
C ASP A 137 7.90 -8.74 10.04
N LEU A 138 9.01 -9.38 10.42
CA LEU A 138 9.50 -9.35 11.81
C LEU A 138 9.84 -7.94 12.29
N ILE A 139 10.39 -7.10 11.41
CA ILE A 139 10.70 -5.70 11.74
C ILE A 139 9.42 -4.90 11.94
N CYS A 140 8.42 -5.04 11.05
CA CYS A 140 7.13 -4.39 11.19
C CYS A 140 6.44 -4.79 12.50
N GLN A 141 6.38 -6.09 12.81
CA GLN A 141 5.76 -6.60 14.05
C GLN A 141 6.40 -6.00 15.32
N ARG A 142 7.73 -5.84 15.33
CA ARG A 142 8.44 -5.23 16.48
C ARG A 142 8.11 -3.74 16.62
N LEU A 143 8.09 -3.01 15.52
CA LEU A 143 7.80 -1.56 15.54
C LEU A 143 6.33 -1.27 15.87
N ASP A 144 5.39 -2.10 15.39
CA ASP A 144 3.97 -1.95 15.70
C ASP A 144 3.67 -2.31 17.16
N GLY A 145 4.33 -3.35 17.70
CA GLY A 145 4.20 -3.76 19.11
C GLY A 145 4.78 -2.77 20.13
N GLU A 146 5.75 -1.94 19.74
CA GLU A 146 6.26 -0.84 20.58
C GLU A 146 5.22 0.28 20.77
N GLY A 147 4.23 0.40 19.88
CA GLY A 147 3.16 1.41 19.94
C GLY A 147 1.97 1.07 20.86
N GLU A 148 1.83 -0.18 21.31
CA GLU A 148 0.71 -0.64 22.16
C GLU A 148 1.09 -0.76 23.65
N SER A 149 2.35 -0.53 24.00
CA SER A 149 2.86 -0.59 25.38
C SER A 149 3.10 0.79 26.04
N ALA A 150 2.45 1.85 25.54
CA ALA A 150 2.58 3.22 26.06
C ALA A 150 1.25 3.78 26.56
#